data_AF-A0A562HYT6-F1
#
_entry.id   AF-A0A562HYT6-F1
#
_cell.length_a   1.000
_cell.length_b   1.000
_cell.length_c   1.000
_cell.angle_alpha   90.00
_cell.angle_beta   90.00
_cell.angle_gamma   90.00
#
_symmetry.space_group_name_H-M   'P 1'
#
loop_
_entity.id
_entity.type
_entity.pdbx_description
1 polymer ?
#
loop_
_entity_poly.entity_id
_entity_poly.type
_entity_poly.pdbx_seq_one_letter_code
_entity_poly.pdbx_strand_id
1 'polypeptide(L)'
;MSNIQLAVVEFHTQQLTVITGPKGERLVAMKPICENIGLAWSGQFERIKRNVVLNEAIRVIRTPSEGGEQETLCLPLDYLNGWLFGVDTNRVKPEIRPRLIQYQRECFHVLAA
;
A
#
# COMPACT_ATOMS: atom_id res chain seq x y z
N MET A 1 -22.11 -10.47 12.00
CA MET A 1 -20.72 -10.05 12.25
C MET A 1 -19.98 -10.10 10.94
N SER A 2 -19.60 -8.95 10.40
CA SER A 2 -18.88 -8.86 9.13
C SER A 2 -17.39 -9.16 9.40
N ASN A 3 -16.96 -10.40 9.14
CA ASN A 3 -15.60 -10.84 9.43
C ASN A 3 -14.60 -10.12 8.51
N ILE A 4 -13.69 -9.38 9.13
CA ILE A 4 -12.48 -8.85 8.49
C ILE A 4 -11.39 -9.89 8.72
N GLN A 5 -10.72 -10.33 7.66
CA GLN A 5 -9.60 -11.24 7.75
C GLN A 5 -8.30 -10.51 7.42
N LEU A 6 -7.30 -10.70 8.28
CA LEU A 6 -5.94 -10.20 8.07
C LEU A 6 -5.09 -11.33 7.51
N ALA A 7 -4.41 -11.07 6.40
CA ALA A 7 -3.42 -11.95 5.82
C ALA A 7 -2.12 -11.20 5.61
N VAL A 8 -1.00 -11.86 5.87
CA VAL A 8 0.32 -11.37 5.46
C VAL A 8 0.67 -12.05 4.16
N VAL A 9 0.88 -11.26 3.11
CA VAL A 9 1.33 -11.77 1.81
C VAL A 9 2.79 -11.41 1.64
N GLU A 10 3.61 -12.39 1.27
CA GLU A 10 4.95 -12.11 0.81
C GLU A 10 4.90 -11.50 -0.58
N PHE A 11 5.22 -10.22 -0.65
CA PHE A 11 5.50 -9.54 -1.89
C PHE A 11 6.97 -9.22 -1.88
N HIS A 12 7.72 -9.94 -2.73
CA HIS A 12 9.02 -9.44 -3.13
C HIS A 12 9.96 -9.19 -1.93
N THR A 13 10.14 -10.22 -1.07
CA THR A 13 10.88 -10.21 0.22
C THR A 13 10.34 -9.22 1.26
N GLN A 14 9.12 -8.71 1.07
CA GLN A 14 8.41 -7.88 2.03
C GLN A 14 7.09 -8.53 2.43
N GLN A 15 6.64 -8.20 3.63
CA GLN A 15 5.35 -8.61 4.15
C GLN A 15 4.35 -7.47 3.94
N LEU A 16 3.31 -7.74 3.16
CA LEU A 16 2.18 -6.83 2.97
C LEU A 16 1.01 -7.33 3.81
N THR A 17 0.51 -6.47 4.70
CA THR A 17 -0.75 -6.72 5.38
C THR A 17 -1.90 -6.47 4.42
N VAL A 18 -2.58 -7.53 4.04
CA VAL A 18 -3.81 -7.50 3.25
C VAL A 18 -4.99 -7.74 4.17
N ILE A 19 -5.95 -6.82 4.10
CA ILE A 19 -7.20 -6.85 4.85
C ILE A 19 -8.29 -7.26 3.87
N THR A 20 -8.87 -8.44 4.06
CA THR A 20 -10.03 -8.90 3.29
C THR A 20 -11.30 -8.46 4.01
N GLY A 21 -12.02 -7.55 3.38
CA GLY A 21 -13.29 -7.05 3.89
C GLY A 21 -14.45 -8.02 3.65
N PRO A 22 -15.64 -7.68 4.20
CA PRO A 22 -16.77 -8.60 4.25
C PRO A 22 -17.38 -8.92 2.88
N LYS A 23 -17.13 -8.08 1.87
CA LYS A 23 -17.60 -8.26 0.50
C LYS A 23 -16.49 -8.82 -0.42
N GLY A 24 -15.38 -9.29 0.16
CA GLY A 24 -14.23 -9.83 -0.56
C GLY A 24 -13.26 -8.78 -1.07
N GLU A 25 -13.45 -7.50 -0.74
CA GLU A 25 -12.51 -6.44 -1.09
C GLU A 25 -11.16 -6.68 -0.42
N ARG A 26 -10.08 -6.63 -1.22
CA ARG A 26 -8.71 -6.75 -0.72
C ARG A 26 -8.13 -5.36 -0.55
N LEU A 27 -7.86 -4.99 0.69
CA LEU A 27 -7.35 -3.68 1.07
C LEU A 27 -5.92 -3.84 1.61
N VAL A 28 -5.08 -2.83 1.40
CA VAL A 28 -3.71 -2.80 1.91
C VAL A 28 -3.53 -1.61 2.83
N ALA A 29 -2.98 -1.84 4.02
CA ALA A 29 -2.67 -0.78 4.97
C ALA A 29 -1.44 0.01 4.46
N MET A 30 -1.61 1.31 4.20
CA MET A 30 -0.57 2.06 3.50
C MET A 30 0.59 2.48 4.40
N LYS A 31 0.34 2.76 5.68
CA LYS A 31 1.38 3.21 6.63
C LYS A 31 2.51 2.17 6.79
N PRO A 32 2.23 0.88 7.10
CA PRO A 32 3.27 -0.14 7.19
C PRO A 32 4.09 -0.29 5.91
N ILE A 33 3.44 -0.20 4.73
CA ILE A 33 4.12 -0.30 3.43
C ILE A 33 5.12 0.86 3.27
N CYS A 34 4.69 2.08 3.57
CA CYS A 34 5.56 3.26 3.50
C CYS A 34 6.78 3.11 4.41
N GLU A 35 6.56 2.75 5.67
CA GLU A 35 7.62 2.62 6.68
C GLU A 35 8.59 1.48 6.34
N ASN A 36 8.07 0.34 5.85
CA ASN A 36 8.88 -0.81 5.45
C ASN A 36 9.88 -0.44 4.34
N ILE A 37 9.48 0.38 3.38
CA ILE A 37 10.34 0.83 2.27
C ILE A 37 11.14 2.12 2.57
N GLY A 38 11.02 2.65 3.79
CA GLY A 38 11.79 3.81 4.27
C GLY A 38 11.20 5.17 3.96
N LEU A 39 9.90 5.24 3.64
CA LEU A 39 9.20 6.50 3.40
C LEU A 39 8.47 6.96 4.65
N ALA A 40 8.58 8.26 4.96
CA ALA A 40 7.80 8.90 6.00
C ALA A 40 6.30 8.90 5.65
N TRP A 41 5.48 8.34 6.53
CA TRP A 41 4.04 8.19 6.33
C TRP A 41 3.33 9.50 6.01
N SER A 42 3.60 10.58 6.76
CA SER A 42 2.93 11.88 6.58
C SER A 42 3.06 12.42 5.15
N GLY A 43 4.26 12.35 4.57
CA GLY A 43 4.48 12.78 3.19
C GLY A 43 3.75 11.91 2.15
N GLN A 44 3.61 10.60 2.42
CA GLN A 44 2.89 9.69 1.54
C GLN A 44 1.38 9.85 1.65
N PHE A 45 0.87 10.07 2.85
CA PHE A 45 -0.53 10.38 3.10
C PHE A 45 -0.98 11.62 2.30
N GLU A 46 -0.22 12.72 2.39
CA GLU A 46 -0.49 13.93 1.61
C GLU A 46 -0.33 13.71 0.10
N ARG A 47 0.53 12.78 -0.33
CA ARG A 47 0.66 12.41 -1.75
C ARG A 47 -0.56 11.64 -2.23
N ILE A 48 -1.07 10.70 -1.44
CA ILE A 48 -2.30 9.94 -1.73
C ILE A 48 -3.47 10.91 -1.85
N LYS A 49 -3.64 11.83 -0.87
CA LYS A 49 -4.73 12.81 -0.88
C LYS A 49 -4.71 13.78 -2.07
N ARG A 50 -3.52 14.16 -2.55
CA ARG A 50 -3.38 15.05 -3.73
C ARG A 50 -3.64 14.35 -5.06
N ASN A 51 -3.56 13.02 -5.10
CA ASN A 51 -3.86 12.26 -6.31
C ASN A 51 -5.37 11.97 -6.36
N VAL A 52 -6.06 12.50 -7.38
CA VAL A 52 -7.54 12.39 -7.52
C VAL A 52 -8.01 10.94 -7.42
N VAL A 53 -7.40 10.03 -8.19
CA VAL A 53 -7.80 8.62 -8.27
C VAL A 53 -7.52 7.87 -6.96
N LEU A 54 -6.34 8.08 -6.36
CA LEU A 54 -6.00 7.42 -5.10
C LEU A 54 -6.82 7.96 -3.94
N ASN A 55 -7.13 9.27 -3.92
CA ASN A 55 -7.93 9.90 -2.89
C ASN A 55 -9.36 9.36 -2.86
N GLU A 56 -9.99 9.17 -4.02
CA GLU A 56 -11.32 8.55 -4.14
C GLU A 56 -11.32 7.07 -3.72
N ALA A 57 -10.19 6.39 -3.89
CA ALA A 57 -10.02 4.99 -3.53
C ALA A 57 -9.75 4.76 -2.03
N ILE A 58 -9.46 5.79 -1.24
CA ILE A 58 -9.18 5.66 0.20
C ILE A 58 -10.30 4.91 0.92
N ARG A 59 -9.93 3.93 1.74
CA ARG A 59 -10.80 3.27 2.71
C ARG A 59 -10.21 3.43 4.10
N VAL A 60 -10.98 3.98 5.03
CA VAL A 60 -10.59 4.07 6.43
C VAL A 60 -11.22 2.90 7.16
N ILE A 61 -10.39 2.03 7.74
CA ILE A 61 -10.83 0.85 8.50
C ILE A 61 -10.44 1.05 9.95
N ARG A 62 -11.33 0.71 10.87
CA ARG A 62 -11.00 0.61 12.29
C ARG A 62 -10.36 -0.75 12.55
N THR A 63 -9.11 -0.71 12.96
CA THR A 63 -8.32 -1.91 13.29
C THR A 63 -7.99 -1.90 14.77
N PRO A 64 -8.14 -3.03 15.47
CA PRO A 64 -7.67 -3.17 16.84
C PRO A 64 -6.16 -2.93 16.92
N SER A 65 -5.72 -2.18 17.92
CA SER A 65 -4.32 -2.01 18.29
C SER A 65 -4.15 -2.12 19.81
N GLU A 66 -2.92 -2.17 20.31
CA GLU A 66 -2.64 -2.20 21.75
C GLU A 66 -3.24 -0.99 22.50
N GLY A 67 -3.38 0.15 21.83
CA GLY A 67 -3.98 1.37 22.37
C GLY A 67 -5.48 1.54 22.10
N GLY A 68 -6.16 0.49 21.63
CA GLY A 68 -7.56 0.53 21.21
C GLY A 68 -7.75 0.63 19.71
N GLU A 69 -8.98 0.87 19.27
CA GLU A 69 -9.31 1.00 17.84
C GLU A 69 -8.55 2.18 17.21
N GLN A 70 -7.85 1.92 16.11
CA GLN A 70 -7.14 2.93 15.34
C GLN A 70 -7.69 3.01 13.92
N GLU A 71 -7.80 4.23 13.40
CA GLU A 71 -8.16 4.45 12.00
C GLU A 71 -6.95 4.20 11.09
N THR A 72 -7.05 3.14 10.29
CA THR A 72 -6.03 2.74 9.34
C THR A 72 -6.45 3.13 7.93
N LEU A 73 -5.66 3.99 7.29
CA LEU A 73 -5.84 4.28 5.87
C LEU A 73 -5.40 3.09 5.03
N CYS A 74 -6.33 2.62 4.21
CA CYS A 74 -6.11 1.55 3.26
C CYS A 74 -6.40 2.01 1.82
N LEU A 75 -5.77 1.33 0.87
CA LEU A 75 -6.15 1.37 -0.54
C LEU A 75 -6.61 -0.02 -0.98
N PRO A 76 -7.52 -0.14 -1.95
CA PRO A 76 -7.72 -1.38 -2.69
C PRO A 76 -6.40 -1.87 -3.29
N LEU A 77 -6.16 -3.18 -3.23
CA LEU A 77 -4.89 -3.81 -3.60
C LEU A 77 -4.48 -3.49 -5.05
N ASP A 78 -5.45 -3.38 -5.96
CA ASP A 78 -5.30 -2.98 -7.35
C ASP A 78 -4.80 -1.54 -7.54
N TYR A 79 -5.07 -0.65 -6.58
CA TYR A 79 -4.60 0.74 -6.59
C TYR A 79 -3.20 0.91 -5.98
N LEU A 80 -2.67 -0.12 -5.30
CA LEU A 80 -1.30 -0.11 -4.76
C LEU A 80 -0.28 0.13 -5.86
N ASN A 81 -0.51 -0.44 -7.06
CA ASN A 81 0.38 -0.30 -8.20
C ASN A 81 0.51 1.16 -8.65
N GLY A 82 -0.59 1.90 -8.70
CA GLY A 82 -0.59 3.33 -9.03
C GLY A 82 0.19 4.17 -8.02
N TRP A 83 0.15 3.79 -6.73
CA TRP A 83 0.98 4.43 -5.71
C TRP A 83 2.46 4.07 -5.85
N LEU A 84 2.80 2.79 -5.99
CA LEU A 84 4.18 2.30 -6.13
C LEU A 84 4.89 2.90 -7.34
N PHE A 85 4.19 3.00 -8.46
CA PHE A 85 4.73 3.58 -9.69
C PHE A 85 5.16 5.05 -9.50
N GLY A 86 4.42 5.82 -8.71
CA GLY A 86 4.76 7.21 -8.39
C GLY A 86 5.81 7.39 -7.28
N VAL A 87 6.38 6.31 -6.72
CA VAL A 87 7.44 6.42 -5.71
C VAL A 87 8.78 6.78 -6.36
N ASP A 88 9.42 7.82 -5.84
CA ASP A 88 10.81 8.15 -6.16
C ASP A 88 11.76 7.10 -5.55
N THR A 89 12.45 6.37 -6.43
CA THR A 89 13.39 5.30 -6.08
C THR A 89 14.62 5.78 -5.31
N ASN A 90 14.91 7.08 -5.32
CA ASN A 90 16.00 7.66 -4.53
C ASN A 90 15.62 7.87 -3.06
N ARG A 91 14.31 7.88 -2.74
CA ARG A 91 13.79 8.18 -1.40
C ARG A 91 13.47 6.94 -0.57
N VAL A 92 13.58 5.75 -1.15
CA VAL A 92 13.43 4.47 -0.43
C VAL A 92 14.77 4.01 0.14
N LYS A 93 14.72 3.01 1.02
CA LYS A 93 15.93 2.35 1.54
C LYS A 93 16.81 1.83 0.38
N PRO A 94 18.15 1.98 0.43
CA PRO A 94 19.04 1.55 -0.65
C PRO A 94 18.84 0.10 -1.09
N GLU A 95 18.58 -0.80 -0.14
CA GLU A 95 18.33 -2.23 -0.37
C GLU A 95 17.01 -2.52 -1.10
N ILE A 96 16.03 -1.61 -1.06
CA ILE A 96 14.74 -1.74 -1.76
C ILE A 96 14.79 -1.16 -3.17
N ARG A 97 15.70 -0.20 -3.43
CA ARG A 97 15.78 0.53 -4.70
C ARG A 97 15.86 -0.37 -5.95
N PRO A 98 16.75 -1.38 -6.04
CA PRO A 98 16.85 -2.22 -7.24
C PRO A 98 15.52 -2.92 -7.56
N ARG A 99 14.81 -3.33 -6.51
CA ARG A 99 13.54 -4.04 -6.61
C ARG A 99 12.40 -3.12 -7.05
N LEU A 100 12.33 -1.91 -6.50
CA LEU A 100 11.34 -0.93 -6.93
C LEU A 100 11.54 -0.53 -8.40
N ILE A 101 12.80 -0.41 -8.86
CA ILE A 101 13.13 -0.17 -10.27
C ILE A 101 12.66 -1.34 -11.14
N GLN A 102 12.94 -2.59 -10.74
CA GLN A 102 12.46 -3.77 -11.44
C GLN A 102 10.94 -3.77 -11.56
N TYR A 103 10.24 -3.54 -10.45
CA TYR A 103 8.79 -3.47 -10.42
C TYR A 103 8.24 -2.38 -11.36
N GLN A 104 8.81 -1.17 -11.33
CA GLN A 104 8.39 -0.09 -12.24
C GLN A 104 8.61 -0.47 -13.71
N ARG A 105 9.71 -1.16 -14.04
CA ARG A 105 9.95 -1.70 -15.39
C ARG A 105 8.90 -2.72 -15.80
N GLU A 106 8.56 -3.67 -14.92
CA GLU A 106 7.51 -4.65 -15.15
C GLU A 106 6.17 -3.94 -15.43
N CYS A 107 5.81 -2.93 -14.63
CA CYS A 107 4.60 -2.13 -14.86
C CYS A 107 4.56 -1.46 -16.24
N PHE A 108 5.68 -0.93 -16.74
CA PHE A 108 5.73 -0.36 -18.10
C PHE A 108 5.43 -1.38 -19.20
N HIS A 109 5.78 -2.66 -18.98
CA HIS A 109 5.61 -3.72 -19.99
C HIS A 109 4.23 -4.38 -19.94
N VAL A 110 3.46 -4.24 -18.86
CA VAL A 110 2.15 -4.91 -18.68
C VAL A 110 1.17 -4.66 -19.82
N LEU A 111 1.18 -3.44 -20.41
CA LEU A 111 0.28 -3.07 -21.50
C LEU A 111 0.91 -3.17 -22.89
N ALA A 112 2.18 -3.56 -22.98
CA ALA A 112 2.92 -3.67 -24.25
C ALA A 112 2.86 -5.07 -24.87
N ALA A 113 2.06 -5.98 -24.30
CA ALA A 113 1.90 -7.38 -24.71
C ALA A 113 0.64 -7.61 -25.55
#